data_AF-A0A852RLG5-F1
#
_entry.id   AF-A0A852RLG5-F1
#
_cell.length_a   1.000
_cell.length_b   1.000
_cell.length_c   1.000
_cell.angle_alpha   90.00
_cell.angle_beta   90.00
_cell.angle_gamma   90.00
#
_symmetry.space_group_name_H-M   'P 1'
#
loop_
_entity.id
_entity.type
_entity.pdbx_description
1 polymer ?
#
loop_
_entity_poly.entity_id
_entity_poly.type
_entity_poly.pdbx_seq_one_letter_code
_entity_poly.pdbx_strand_id
1 'polypeptide(L)'
;MISLTRLSGTTFLLNADLIERVDCTPDTVVTLVDGTKYIVAESLDDVRDAVIDYRSAIVARAALPDASTVAPVRTRQGRLSAVPPRGVTP
;
A
#
# COMPACT_ATOMS: atom_id res chain seq x y z
N MET A 1 -9.42 -2.71 1.41
CA MET A 1 -10.60 -1.97 0.95
C MET A 1 -10.25 -1.33 -0.38
N ILE A 2 -11.07 -1.55 -1.39
CA ILE A 2 -10.98 -0.91 -2.71
C ILE A 2 -12.08 0.15 -2.81
N SER A 3 -11.83 1.22 -3.57
CA SER A 3 -12.82 2.28 -3.80
C SER A 3 -13.54 2.01 -5.11
N LEU A 4 -14.86 2.01 -5.08
CA LEU A 4 -15.72 1.81 -6.25
C LEU A 4 -16.79 2.89 -6.31
N THR A 5 -17.36 3.09 -7.48
CA THR A 5 -18.34 4.14 -7.74
C THR A 5 -19.63 3.52 -8.22
N ARG A 6 -20.73 3.80 -7.53
CA ARG A 6 -22.05 3.39 -8.02
C ARG A 6 -22.38 4.17 -9.30
N LEU A 7 -23.28 3.64 -10.12
CA LEU A 7 -23.81 4.37 -11.27
C LEU A 7 -24.50 5.71 -10.89
N SER A 8 -24.88 5.89 -9.62
CA SER A 8 -25.37 7.17 -9.09
C SER A 8 -24.28 8.24 -8.90
N GLY A 9 -23.01 7.91 -9.14
CA GLY A 9 -21.85 8.78 -8.89
C GLY A 9 -21.37 8.78 -7.43
N THR A 10 -21.99 8.00 -6.55
CA THR A 10 -21.58 7.90 -5.14
C THR A 10 -20.44 6.89 -4.99
N THR A 11 -19.31 7.35 -4.48
CA THR A 11 -18.15 6.49 -4.17
C THR A 11 -18.34 5.79 -2.83
N PHE A 12 -17.92 4.53 -2.75
CA PHE A 12 -17.93 3.74 -1.53
C PHE A 12 -16.70 2.83 -1.46
N LEU A 13 -16.35 2.44 -0.23
CA LEU A 13 -15.28 1.48 0.01
C LEU A 13 -15.88 0.07 0.13
N LEU A 14 -15.28 -0.88 -0.57
CA LEU A 14 -15.67 -2.27 -0.56
C LEU A 14 -14.53 -3.16 -0.06
N ASN A 15 -14.87 -4.19 0.71
CA ASN A 15 -13.90 -5.22 1.07
C ASN A 15 -13.66 -6.15 -0.13
N ALA A 16 -12.45 -6.07 -0.69
CA ALA A 16 -12.04 -6.89 -1.83
C ALA A 16 -12.05 -8.40 -1.53
N ASP A 17 -11.85 -8.80 -0.27
CA ASP A 17 -11.82 -10.21 0.11
C ASP A 17 -13.22 -10.83 0.22
N LEU A 18 -14.27 -10.01 0.25
CA LEU A 18 -15.66 -10.47 0.24
C LEU A 18 -16.26 -10.51 -1.17
N ILE A 19 -15.51 -10.10 -2.19
CA ILE A 19 -15.94 -10.22 -3.58
C ILE A 19 -15.90 -11.70 -3.95
N GLU A 20 -17.06 -12.25 -4.26
CA GLU A 20 -17.19 -13.61 -4.76
C GLU A 20 -16.89 -13.66 -6.26
N ARG A 21 -17.49 -12.75 -7.02
CA ARG A 21 -17.32 -12.65 -8.47
C ARG A 21 -17.65 -11.27 -9.02
N VAL A 22 -17.11 -10.99 -10.20
CA VAL A 22 -17.38 -9.77 -10.98
C VAL A 22 -17.83 -10.18 -12.37
N ASP A 23 -19.03 -9.76 -12.77
CA ASP A 23 -19.60 -10.02 -14.09
C ASP A 23 -19.74 -8.69 -14.86
N CYS A 24 -19.63 -8.71 -16.19
CA CYS A 24 -19.85 -7.53 -17.04
C CYS A 24 -21.01 -7.79 -18.01
N THR A 25 -22.18 -7.20 -17.73
CA THR A 25 -23.39 -7.35 -18.55
C THR A 25 -24.39 -6.21 -18.34
N PRO A 26 -24.62 -5.32 -19.33
CA PRO A 26 -23.60 -4.52 -20.02
C PRO A 26 -22.77 -3.64 -19.05
N ASP A 27 -23.27 -3.47 -17.82
CA ASP A 27 -22.60 -2.81 -16.70
C ASP A 27 -21.87 -3.84 -15.82
N THR A 28 -20.90 -3.37 -15.03
CA THR A 28 -20.14 -4.23 -14.12
C THR A 28 -20.93 -4.50 -12.84
N VAL A 29 -21.12 -5.77 -12.51
CA VAL A 29 -21.80 -6.24 -11.30
C VAL A 29 -20.83 -6.98 -10.40
N VAL A 30 -20.60 -6.44 -9.21
CA VAL A 30 -19.82 -7.07 -8.15
C VAL A 30 -20.77 -7.83 -7.23
N THR A 31 -20.61 -9.15 -7.17
CA THR A 31 -21.37 -10.01 -6.25
C THR A 31 -20.49 -10.38 -5.07
N LEU A 32 -21.00 -10.15 -3.85
CA LEU A 32 -20.34 -10.53 -2.62
C LEU A 32 -20.73 -11.95 -2.20
N VAL A 33 -19.94 -12.53 -1.30
CA VAL A 33 -20.13 -13.88 -0.74
C VAL A 33 -21.44 -14.09 0.01
N ASP A 34 -22.11 -13.01 0.42
CA ASP A 34 -23.44 -13.05 1.05
C ASP A 34 -24.60 -12.93 0.05
N GLY A 35 -24.29 -12.86 -1.25
CA GLY A 35 -25.24 -12.66 -2.34
C GLY A 35 -25.59 -11.20 -2.62
N THR A 36 -25.08 -10.25 -1.85
CA THR A 36 -25.26 -8.80 -2.11
C THR A 36 -24.63 -8.41 -3.43
N LYS A 37 -25.31 -7.56 -4.21
CA LYS A 37 -24.84 -7.12 -5.53
C LYS A 37 -24.68 -5.61 -5.59
N TYR A 38 -23.57 -5.17 -6.16
CA TYR A 38 -23.32 -3.77 -6.48
C TYR A 38 -23.12 -3.60 -7.97
N ILE A 39 -23.83 -2.64 -8.56
CA ILE A 39 -23.59 -2.18 -9.92
C ILE A 39 -22.66 -0.99 -9.83
N VAL A 40 -21.53 -1.08 -10.52
CA VAL A 40 -20.43 -0.11 -10.42
C VAL A 40 -20.08 0.46 -11.79
N ALA A 41 -19.49 1.65 -11.80
CA ALA A 41 -19.10 2.35 -13.02
C ALA A 41 -17.75 1.85 -13.57
N GLU A 42 -16.94 1.25 -12.70
CA GLU A 42 -15.65 0.67 -13.05
C GLU A 42 -15.81 -0.54 -13.98
N SER A 43 -14.86 -0.73 -14.90
CA SER A 43 -14.82 -1.93 -15.76
C SER A 43 -14.34 -3.15 -14.98
N LEU A 44 -14.48 -4.34 -15.58
CA LEU A 44 -13.98 -5.58 -14.98
C LEU A 44 -12.46 -5.52 -14.72
N ASP A 45 -11.68 -4.95 -15.65
CA ASP A 45 -10.23 -4.78 -15.49
C ASP A 45 -9.90 -3.77 -14.39
N ASP A 46 -10.63 -2.66 -14.29
CA ASP A 46 -10.41 -1.67 -13.22
C ASP A 46 -10.64 -2.29 -11.83
N VAL A 47 -11.71 -3.08 -11.67
CA VAL A 47 -11.98 -3.80 -10.42
C VAL A 47 -10.87 -4.82 -10.13
N ARG A 48 -10.41 -5.56 -11.15
CA ARG A 48 -9.32 -6.53 -11.02
C ARG A 48 -8.05 -5.84 -10.52
N ASP A 49 -7.65 -4.76 -11.18
CA ASP A 49 -6.41 -4.05 -10.88
C ASP A 49 -6.48 -3.40 -9.50
N ALA A 50 -7.62 -2.83 -9.11
CA ALA A 50 -7.83 -2.32 -7.76
C ALA A 50 -7.65 -3.41 -6.68
N VAL A 51 -8.12 -4.64 -6.94
CA VAL A 51 -7.93 -5.79 -6.02
C VAL A 51 -6.46 -6.21 -5.95
N ILE A 52 -5.76 -6.28 -7.09
CA ILE A 52 -4.33 -6.62 -7.15
C ILE A 52 -3.50 -5.58 -6.40
N ASP A 53 -3.76 -4.29 -6.64
CA ASP A 53 -3.08 -3.18 -5.99
C ASP A 53 -3.30 -3.21 -4.48
N TYR A 54 -4.54 -3.44 -4.04
CA TYR A 54 -4.84 -3.56 -2.62
C TYR A 54 -4.06 -4.70 -1.95
N ARG A 55 -4.08 -5.90 -2.54
CA ARG A 55 -3.40 -7.07 -1.96
C ARG A 55 -1.89 -6.94 -2.00
N SER A 56 -1.33 -6.45 -3.11
CA SER A 56 0.10 -6.22 -3.25
C SER A 56 0.60 -5.15 -2.28
N ALA A 57 -0.15 -4.08 -2.07
CA ALA A 57 0.19 -3.03 -1.11
C ALA A 57 0.22 -3.54 0.33
N ILE A 58 -0.66 -4.46 0.72
CA ILE A 58 -0.63 -5.10 2.04
C ILE A 58 0.67 -5.88 2.21
N VAL A 59 1.00 -6.75 1.25
CA VAL A 59 2.22 -7.58 1.30
C VAL A 59 3.48 -6.70 1.31
N ALA A 60 3.55 -5.71 0.42
CA ALA A 60 4.68 -4.80 0.33
C ALA A 60 4.90 -4.04 1.65
N ARG A 61 3.82 -3.57 2.31
CA ARG A 61 3.92 -2.89 3.61
C ARG A 61 4.33 -3.82 4.74
N ALA A 62 3.86 -5.07 4.73
CA ALA A 62 4.24 -6.07 5.73
C ALA A 62 5.68 -6.56 5.58
N ALA A 63 6.25 -6.53 4.37
CA ALA A 63 7.61 -6.96 4.07
C ALA A 63 8.68 -5.90 4.41
N LEU A 64 8.29 -4.66 4.74
CA LEU A 64 9.25 -3.65 5.18
C LEU A 64 9.84 -4.09 6.54
N PRO A 65 11.17 -4.13 6.69
CA PRO A 65 11.76 -4.40 7.99
C PRO A 65 11.33 -3.31 8.96
N ASP A 66 10.85 -3.72 10.12
CA ASP A 66 10.55 -2.80 11.21
C ASP A 66 11.74 -1.85 11.42
N ALA A 67 11.47 -0.55 11.51
CA ALA A 67 12.52 0.43 11.81
C ALA A 67 13.22 0.14 13.16
N SER A 68 12.61 -0.68 14.03
CA SER A 68 13.20 -1.19 15.28
C SER A 68 14.12 -2.41 15.09
N THR A 69 14.09 -3.09 13.95
CA THR A 69 14.91 -4.27 13.63
C THR A 69 16.22 -3.89 12.91
N VAL A 70 16.34 -2.65 12.43
CA VAL A 70 17.62 -2.13 11.94
C VAL A 70 18.54 -1.98 13.15
N ALA A 71 19.38 -2.99 13.39
CA ALA A 71 20.42 -2.94 14.40
C ALA A 71 21.16 -1.59 14.29
N PRO A 72 21.38 -0.86 15.40
CA PRO A 72 22.06 0.42 15.30
C PRO A 72 23.40 0.15 14.65
N VAL A 73 23.62 0.78 13.49
CA VAL A 73 24.93 0.83 12.86
C VAL A 73 25.85 1.38 13.92
N ARG A 74 26.66 0.50 14.55
CA ARG A 74 27.73 0.91 15.43
C ARG A 74 28.72 1.64 14.55
N THR A 75 28.58 2.95 14.46
CA THR A 75 29.64 3.83 13.98
C THR A 75 30.86 3.43 14.78
N ARG A 76 31.83 2.77 14.13
CA ARG A 76 33.16 2.59 14.70
C ARG A 76 33.61 3.99 15.01
N GLN A 77 33.63 4.32 16.30
CA GLN A 77 34.07 5.59 16.83
C GLN A 77 35.57 5.62 16.54
N GLY A 78 35.91 6.06 15.31
CA GLY A 78 37.26 6.36 14.93
C GLY A 78 37.75 7.35 15.96
N ARG A 79 38.80 6.99 16.70
CA ARG A 79 39.50 7.92 17.58
C ARG A 79 39.82 9.15 16.74
N LEU A 80 39.09 10.24 16.95
CA LEU A 80 39.45 11.53 16.41
C LEU A 80 40.76 11.89 17.10
N SER A 81 41.87 11.69 16.39
CA SER A 81 43.16 12.23 16.80
C SER A 81 43.07 13.74 16.63
N ALA A 82 43.16 14.48 17.73
CA ALA A 82 43.29 15.92 17.69
C ALA A 82 44.57 16.29 16.93
N VAL A 83 44.44 17.15 15.91
CA VAL A 83 45.59 17.82 15.29
C VAL A 83 46.00 18.94 16.25
N PRO A 84 47.25 18.98 16.75
CA PRO A 84 47.67 20.04 17.65
C PRO A 84 47.65 21.40 16.93
N PRO A 85 47.28 22.49 17.63
CA PRO A 85 47.27 23.82 17.03
C PRO A 85 48.70 24.20 16.62
N ARG A 86 48.87 24.69 15.39
CA ARG A 86 50.14 25.31 14.97
C ARG A 86 50.40 26.49 15.89
N GLY A 87 51.41 26.35 16.74
CA GLY A 87 51.91 27.41 17.60
C GLY A 87 52.26 28.63 16.77
N VAL A 88 51.59 29.74 17.08
CA VAL A 88 52.05 31.08 16.74
C VAL A 88 53.17 31.41 17.71
N THR A 89 54.36 31.80 17.21
CA THR A 89 55.17 32.94 17.71
C THR A 89 56.57 32.96 17.08
N PRO A 90 57.29 34.09 17.13
CA PRO A 90 56.86 35.47 17.41
C PRO A 90 56.90 36.39 16.18
#